data_AF-E5B975-F1
#
_entry.id   AF-E5B975-F1
#
_cell.length_a   1.000
_cell.length_b   1.000
_cell.length_c   1.000
_cell.angle_alpha   90.00
_cell.angle_beta   90.00
_cell.angle_gamma   90.00
#
_symmetry.space_group_name_H-M   'P 1'
#
loop_
_entity.id
_entity.type
_entity.pdbx_description
1 polymer ?
#
loop_
_entity_poly.entity_id
_entity_poly.type
_entity_poly.pdbx_seq_one_letter_code
_entity_poly.pdbx_strand_id
1 'polypeptide(L)' 'MKIFQRYNPLQVAKYVKTLFRGRFYIKDVGAFEFDKGKILIPRVKDKQHYSVMSEVNRQVLRLQTEFD' A
#
# COMPACT_ATOMS: atom_id res chain seq x y z
N MET A 1 -8.85 5.01 8.55
CA MET A 1 -7.66 5.49 7.81
C MET A 1 -6.45 5.28 8.70
N LYS A 2 -5.40 4.59 8.25
CA LYS A 2 -4.17 4.35 9.04
C LYS A 2 -3.07 5.33 8.63
N ILE A 3 -2.31 5.84 9.60
CA ILE A 3 -1.14 6.69 9.36
C ILE A 3 0.12 5.87 9.67
N PHE A 4 1.02 5.81 8.71
CA PHE A 4 2.36 5.24 8.84
C PHE A 4 3.36 6.37 9.05
N GLN A 5 3.93 6.46 10.25
CA GLN A 5 4.92 7.50 10.59
C GLN A 5 6.24 7.34 9.84
N ARG A 6 6.52 6.15 9.33
CA ARG A 6 7.69 5.82 8.51
C ARG A 6 7.26 4.90 7.37
N TYR A 7 7.97 4.97 6.24
CA TYR A 7 7.72 4.07 5.13
C TYR A 7 8.33 2.68 5.42
N ASN A 8 7.47 1.67 5.56
CA ASN A 8 7.86 0.26 5.62
C ASN A 8 6.93 -0.54 4.69
N PRO A 9 7.39 -0.92 3.48
CA PRO A 9 6.55 -1.56 2.48
C PRO A 9 5.85 -2.82 2.98
N LEU A 10 6.54 -3.65 3.78
CA LEU A 10 5.98 -4.90 4.30
C LEU A 10 4.87 -4.64 5.32
N GLN A 11 5.03 -3.67 6.22
CA GLN A 11 3.96 -3.31 7.17
C GLN A 11 2.74 -2.71 6.48
N VAL A 12 2.95 -1.89 5.45
CA VAL A 12 1.85 -1.34 4.63
C VAL A 12 1.16 -2.48 3.88
N ALA A 13 1.93 -3.40 3.27
CA ALA A 13 1.39 -4.56 2.56
C ALA A 13 0.55 -5.45 3.48
N LYS A 14 1.00 -5.73 4.71
CA LYS A 14 0.21 -6.47 5.70
C LYS A 14 -1.13 -5.78 5.97
N TYR A 15 -1.12 -4.47 6.18
CA TYR A 15 -2.36 -3.70 6.39
C TYR A 15 -3.31 -3.77 5.19
N VAL A 16 -2.77 -3.63 3.97
CA VAL A 16 -3.54 -3.71 2.72
C VAL A 16 -4.09 -5.12 2.48
N LYS A 17 -3.30 -6.18 2.74
CA LYS A 17 -3.72 -7.58 2.62
C LYS A 17 -4.85 -7.92 3.60
N THR A 18 -4.74 -7.46 4.85
CA THR A 18 -5.68 -7.82 5.92
C THR A 18 -7.06 -7.18 5.75
N LEU A 19 -7.15 -5.99 5.14
CA LEU A 19 -8.40 -5.27 4.99
C LEU A 19 -8.93 -5.33 3.56
N PHE A 20 -10.25 -5.43 3.41
CA PHE A 20 -10.87 -5.50 2.09
C PHE A 20 -10.71 -4.20 1.28
N ARG A 21 -10.90 -3.03 1.93
CA ARG A 21 -10.77 -1.70 1.30
C ARG A 21 -10.36 -0.67 2.34
N GLY A 22 -9.75 0.42 1.91
CA GLY A 22 -9.45 1.52 2.82
C GLY A 22 -8.54 2.60 2.28
N ARG A 23 -8.07 3.44 3.20
CA ARG A 23 -7.13 4.53 2.95
C ARG A 23 -6.01 4.50 3.97
N PHE A 24 -4.81 4.86 3.53
CA PHE A 24 -3.69 5.10 4.42
C PHE A 24 -2.88 6.32 3.98
N TYR A 25 -2.14 6.87 4.92
CA TYR A 25 -1.21 7.97 4.70
C TYR A 25 0.17 7.55 5.18
N ILE A 26 1.20 7.85 4.38
CA ILE A 26 2.60 7.69 4.76
C ILE A 26 3.17 9.09 4.93
N LYS A 27 3.72 9.36 6.12
CA LYS A 27 4.37 10.64 6.42
C LYS A 27 5.44 10.95 5.37
N ASP A 28 5.44 12.20 4.89
CA ASP A 28 6.38 12.73 3.90
C ASP A 28 6.30 12.09 2.50
N VAL A 29 5.29 11.25 2.25
CA VAL A 29 5.01 10.64 0.95
C VAL A 29 3.64 11.07 0.45
N GLY A 30 2.58 10.71 1.17
CA GLY A 30 1.22 11.05 0.75
C GLY A 30 0.16 10.00 1.10
N ALA A 31 -1.04 10.23 0.55
CA ALA A 31 -2.22 9.43 0.80
C ALA A 31 -2.46 8.43 -0.34
N PHE A 32 -2.94 7.24 0.02
CA PHE A 32 -3.24 6.14 -0.88
C PHE A 32 -4.60 5.54 -0.56
N GLU A 33 -5.26 5.04 -1.60
CA GLU A 33 -6.50 4.28 -1.51
C GLU A 33 -6.23 2.84 -1.99
N PHE A 34 -6.88 1.87 -1.38
CA PHE A 34 -6.79 0.47 -1.79
C PHE A 34 -8.15 -0.21 -1.75
N ASP A 35 -8.31 -1.21 -2.63
CA ASP A 35 -9.48 -2.06 -2.72
C ASP A 35 -9.05 -3.49 -3.08
N LYS A 36 -9.72 -4.48 -2.49
CA LYS A 36 -9.45 -5.92 -2.63
C LYS A 36 -7.97 -6.29 -2.52
N GLY A 37 -7.29 -5.74 -1.52
CA GLY A 37 -5.87 -5.99 -1.29
C GLY A 37 -4.91 -5.35 -2.32
N LYS A 38 -5.38 -4.38 -3.12
CA LYS A 38 -4.55 -3.69 -4.12
C LYS A 38 -4.63 -2.19 -3.96
N ILE A 39 -3.47 -1.54 -3.88
CA ILE A 39 -3.40 -0.07 -3.95
C ILE A 39 -3.84 0.36 -5.34
N LEU A 40 -4.77 1.30 -5.38
CA LEU A 40 -5.31 1.91 -6.59
C LEU A 40 -4.32 2.93 -7.16
N ILE A 41 -4.55 3.37 -8.39
CA ILE A 41 -3.76 4.44 -9.01
C ILE A 41 -3.80 5.67 -8.08
N PRO A 42 -2.64 6.20 -7.64
CA PRO A 42 -2.61 7.36 -6.76
C PRO A 42 -3.24 8.58 -7.41
N ARG A 43 -3.94 9.39 -6.60
CA ARG A 43 -4.51 10.66 -7.06
C ARG A 43 -3.42 11.66 -7.45
N VAL A 44 -2.31 11.64 -6.71
CA VAL A 44 -1.09 12.39 -7.03
C VAL A 44 -0.27 11.57 -8.03
N LYS A 45 -0.11 12.08 -9.25
CA LYS A 45 0.50 11.36 -10.38
C LYS A 45 1.99 11.65 -10.52
N ASP A 46 2.76 11.39 -9.46
CA ASP A 46 4.22 11.53 -9.48
C ASP A 46 4.95 10.18 -9.39
N LYS A 47 6.25 10.19 -9.71
CA LYS A 47 7.08 8.99 -9.72
C LYS A 47 7.17 8.32 -8.34
N GLN A 48 7.15 9.08 -7.25
CA GLN A 48 7.29 8.56 -5.89
C GLN A 48 6.05 7.74 -5.51
N HIS A 49 4.86 8.28 -5.75
CA HIS A 49 3.59 7.60 -5.49
C HIS A 49 3.43 6.33 -6.33
N TYR A 50 3.80 6.36 -7.61
CA TYR A 50 3.80 5.16 -8.45
C TYR A 50 4.80 4.10 -7.96
N SER A 51 5.99 4.52 -7.51
CA SER A 51 7.01 3.62 -6.95
C SER A 51 6.49 2.91 -5.69
N VAL A 52 5.92 3.66 -4.74
CA VAL A 52 5.34 3.13 -3.49
C VAL A 52 4.18 2.18 -3.78
N MET A 53 3.25 2.56 -4.67
CA MET A 53 2.15 1.69 -5.10
C MET A 53 2.68 0.37 -5.65
N SER A 54 3.65 0.43 -6.57
CA SER A 54 4.22 -0.73 -7.25
C SER A 54 4.93 -1.66 -6.26
N GLU A 55 5.73 -1.10 -5.36
CA GLU A 55 6.47 -1.84 -4.34
C GLU A 55 5.55 -2.55 -3.35
N VAL A 56 4.58 -1.82 -2.78
CA VAL A 56 3.66 -2.40 -1.80
C VAL A 56 2.77 -3.46 -2.44
N ASN A 57 2.26 -3.25 -3.66
CA ASN A 57 1.47 -4.27 -4.36
C ASN A 57 2.29 -5.55 -4.64
N ARG A 58 3.59 -5.45 -4.95
CA ARG A 58 4.47 -6.63 -5.05
C ARG A 58 4.60 -7.37 -3.71
N GLN A 59 4.70 -6.64 -2.60
CA GLN A 59 4.77 -7.24 -1.27
C GLN A 59 3.45 -7.91 -0.89
N VAL A 60 2.29 -7.33 -1.25
CA VAL A 60 0.99 -7.97 -1.03
C VAL A 60 0.91 -9.29 -1.79
N LEU A 61 1.34 -9.32 -3.06
CA LEU A 61 1.36 -10.53 -3.87
C LEU A 61 2.24 -11.62 -3.22
N ARG A 62 3.44 -11.27 -2.76
CA ARG A 62 4.33 -12.22 -2.05
C ARG A 62 3.67 -12.78 -0.78
N LEU A 63 3.06 -11.91 0.01
CA LEU A 63 2.32 -12.30 1.20
C LEU A 63 1.10 -13.17 0.89
N GLN A 64 0.55 -13.14 -0.32
CA GLN A 64 -0.53 -14.04 -0.73
C GLN A 64 0.04 -15.43 -1.06
N THR A 65 1.12 -15.50 -1.84
CA THR A 65 1.77 -16.76 -2.24
C THR A 65 2.44 -17.54 -1.10
N GLU A 66 2.72 -16.90 0.04
CA GLU A 66 3.28 -17.57 1.23
C GLU A 66 2.25 -18.43 2.00
N PHE A 67 0.96 -18.35 1.67
CA PHE A 67 -0.13 -19.07 2.36
C PHE A 67 -0.90 -20.05 1.44
N ASP A 68 -0.44 -20.25 0.21
CA ASP A 68 -0.93 -21.25 -0.74
C ASP A 68 0.05 -22.43 -0.83
#